data_AF-A0A2D8QDV3-F1
#
_entry.id   AF-A0A2D8QDV3-F1
#
_cell.length_a   1.000
_cell.length_b   1.000
_cell.length_c   1.000
_cell.angle_alpha   90.00
_cell.angle_beta   90.00
_cell.angle_gamma   90.00
#
_symmetry.space_group_name_H-M   'P 1'
#
loop_
_entity.id
_entity.type
_entity.pdbx_description
1 polymer ?
#
loop_
_entity_poly.entity_id
_entity_poly.type
_entity_poly.pdbx_seq_one_letter_code
_entity_poly.pdbx_strand_id
1 'polypeptide(L)'
;MIAGALACLFFGDSTAVGTAQAFNRTATTPCAVIARIGARPEDMARWAAPAVPIGTAVVAAGSNSPASPSLAADLSRIRSGLHARRVIWLLPYDRGAAAIVERVAQSYRDYVLDLAELPTGDRLHPHSYAGIATALRHWRIAGD
;
A
#
# COMPACT_ATOMS: atom_id res chain seq x y z
N MET A 1 -28.63 8.56 -5.64
CA MET A 1 -27.17 8.67 -5.51
C MET A 1 -26.58 7.33 -5.93
N ILE A 2 -26.01 7.23 -7.13
CA ILE A 2 -25.24 6.02 -7.48
C ILE A 2 -23.98 6.09 -6.63
N ALA A 3 -23.81 5.18 -5.68
CA ALA A 3 -22.55 5.07 -4.96
C ALA A 3 -21.46 4.73 -5.99
N GLY A 4 -20.59 5.69 -6.29
CA GLY A 4 -19.45 5.46 -7.18
C GLY A 4 -18.49 4.45 -6.59
N ALA A 5 -17.76 3.71 -7.42
CA ALA A 5 -16.67 2.83 -6.98
C ALA A 5 -15.32 3.53 -7.19
N LEU A 6 -14.34 3.23 -6.33
CA LEU A 6 -12.95 3.63 -6.55
C LEU A 6 -12.27 2.57 -7.40
N ALA A 7 -11.73 2.96 -8.56
CA ALA A 7 -10.91 2.03 -9.34
C ALA A 7 -9.63 1.65 -8.58
N CYS A 8 -8.99 2.63 -7.94
CA CYS A 8 -7.80 2.43 -7.12
C CYS A 8 -7.70 3.33 -5.89
N LEU A 9 -7.00 2.82 -4.87
CA LEU A 9 -6.66 3.50 -3.62
C LEU A 9 -5.19 3.23 -3.25
N PHE A 10 -4.44 4.28 -2.92
CA PHE A 10 -3.19 4.15 -2.15
C PHE A 10 -3.49 4.32 -0.66
N PHE A 11 -3.09 3.35 0.16
CA PHE A 11 -3.32 3.36 1.60
C PHE A 11 -2.01 3.12 2.34
N GLY A 12 -1.59 4.00 3.26
CA GLY A 12 -0.34 3.70 3.97
C GLY A 12 0.42 4.81 4.67
N ASP A 13 1.70 4.51 4.84
CA ASP A 13 2.72 5.39 5.40
C ASP A 13 3.37 6.32 4.34
N SER A 14 4.56 6.85 4.63
CA SER A 14 5.34 7.70 3.72
C SER A 14 5.65 7.05 2.38
N THR A 15 5.77 5.72 2.34
CA THR A 15 6.01 4.97 1.12
C THR A 15 4.77 4.99 0.22
N ALA A 16 3.57 4.86 0.80
CA ALA A 16 2.32 4.99 0.05
C ALA A 16 2.16 6.42 -0.48
N VAL A 17 2.53 7.44 0.31
CA VAL A 17 2.55 8.85 -0.15
C VAL A 17 3.46 9.01 -1.36
N GLY A 18 4.72 8.58 -1.27
CA GLY A 18 5.70 8.72 -2.36
C GLY A 18 5.29 7.94 -3.62
N THR A 19 4.76 6.73 -3.44
CA THR A 19 4.27 5.91 -4.55
C THR A 19 3.07 6.55 -5.23
N ALA A 20 2.08 7.02 -4.46
CA ALA A 20 0.91 7.70 -4.99
C ALA A 20 1.28 8.97 -5.75
N GLN A 21 2.20 9.79 -5.21
CA GLN A 21 2.69 10.99 -5.88
C GLN A 21 3.35 10.65 -7.23
N ALA A 22 4.19 9.62 -7.29
CA ALA A 22 4.84 9.21 -8.53
C ALA A 22 3.87 8.62 -9.56
N PHE A 23 2.85 7.87 -9.11
CA PHE A 23 1.83 7.29 -9.98
C PHE A 23 0.87 8.36 -10.51
N ASN A 24 0.27 9.15 -9.61
CA ASN A 24 -0.78 10.11 -9.95
C ASN A 24 -0.28 11.29 -10.78
N ARG A 25 1.02 11.62 -10.74
CA ARG A 25 1.61 12.73 -11.53
C ARG A 25 1.34 12.60 -13.03
N THR A 26 1.21 11.36 -13.53
CA THR A 26 1.01 11.09 -14.97
C THR A 26 -0.26 10.28 -15.24
N ALA A 27 -1.13 10.11 -14.24
CA ALA A 27 -2.35 9.31 -14.39
C ALA A 27 -3.46 10.18 -14.99
N THR A 28 -4.13 9.68 -16.04
CA THR A 28 -5.33 10.33 -16.60
C THR A 28 -6.44 10.43 -15.54
N THR A 29 -6.60 9.37 -14.75
CA THR A 29 -7.48 9.35 -13.58
C THR A 29 -6.65 9.03 -12.33
N PRO A 30 -6.38 10.02 -11.46
CA PRO A 30 -5.65 9.79 -10.22
C PRO A 30 -6.37 8.81 -9.28
N CYS A 31 -5.61 7.93 -8.64
CA CYS A 31 -6.12 7.09 -7.56
C CYS A 31 -6.38 7.92 -6.30
N ALA A 32 -7.39 7.52 -5.52
CA ALA A 32 -7.58 8.06 -4.18
C ALA A 32 -6.35 7.76 -3.30
N VAL A 33 -6.10 8.62 -2.30
CA VAL A 33 -4.95 8.47 -1.39
C VAL A 33 -5.43 8.66 0.05
N ILE A 34 -5.21 7.64 0.88
CA ILE A 34 -5.37 7.69 2.33
C ILE A 34 -4.03 7.24 2.93
N ALA A 35 -3.09 8.18 2.98
CA ALA A 35 -1.76 7.89 3.47
C ALA A 35 -1.20 9.07 4.27
N ARG A 36 -0.38 8.76 5.28
CA ARG A 36 0.24 9.76 6.17
C ARG A 36 1.68 9.38 6.48
N ILE A 37 2.59 10.34 6.33
CA ILE A 37 3.99 10.17 6.72
C ILE A 37 4.09 9.77 8.20
N GLY A 38 4.92 8.78 8.50
CA GLY A 38 5.11 8.26 9.86
C GLY A 38 3.94 7.42 10.40
N ALA A 39 2.95 7.08 9.57
CA ALA A 39 1.84 6.23 10.03
C ALA A 39 2.32 4.84 10.43
N ARG A 40 1.85 4.39 11.59
CA ARG A 40 2.12 3.06 12.14
C ARG A 40 0.92 2.14 11.91
N PRO A 41 1.12 0.83 11.68
CA PRO A 41 0.04 -0.12 11.42
C PRO A 41 -1.07 -0.12 12.46
N GLU A 42 -0.75 0.02 13.76
CA GLU A 42 -1.72 0.05 14.85
C GLU A 42 -2.66 1.27 14.81
N ASP A 43 -2.19 2.39 14.25
CA ASP A 43 -2.98 3.59 14.03
C ASP A 43 -3.81 3.45 12.74
N MET A 44 -3.19 2.90 11.68
CA MET A 44 -3.81 2.68 10.39
C MET A 44 -4.98 1.69 10.43
N ALA A 45 -4.90 0.66 11.27
CA ALA A 45 -5.96 -0.32 11.48
C ALA A 45 -7.26 0.31 12.03
N ARG A 46 -7.21 1.56 12.50
CA ARG A 46 -8.36 2.32 13.00
C ARG A 46 -8.88 3.35 11.99
N TRP A 47 -8.24 3.51 10.84
CA TRP A 47 -8.67 4.45 9.83
C TRP A 47 -9.96 3.99 9.18
N ALA A 48 -10.86 4.93 8.91
CA ALA A 48 -12.05 4.65 8.12
C ALA A 48 -11.64 4.38 6.67
N ALA A 49 -12.01 3.21 6.15
CA ALA A 49 -11.96 2.95 4.72
C ALA A 49 -13.09 3.71 4.00
N PRO A 50 -12.92 4.07 2.72
CA PRO A 50 -14.02 4.62 1.91
C PRO A 50 -15.24 3.70 1.94
N ALA A 51 -16.43 4.26 2.14
CA ALA A 51 -17.70 3.52 2.14
C ALA A 51 -18.17 3.14 0.72
N VAL A 52 -17.23 2.85 -0.17
CA VAL A 52 -17.44 2.54 -1.58
C VAL A 52 -16.57 1.35 -1.99
N PRO A 53 -17.01 0.52 -2.95
CA PRO A 53 -16.19 -0.58 -3.45
C PRO A 53 -14.84 -0.09 -3.99
N ILE A 54 -13.76 -0.80 -3.68
CA ILE A 54 -12.41 -0.52 -4.18
C ILE A 54 -11.97 -1.63 -5.13
N GLY A 55 -11.60 -1.26 -6.35
CA GLY A 55 -11.05 -2.17 -7.35
C GLY A 55 -9.68 -2.72 -6.94
N THR A 56 -8.68 -1.84 -6.82
CA THR A 56 -7.33 -2.18 -6.36
C THR A 56 -6.88 -1.27 -5.23
N ALA A 57 -6.44 -1.83 -4.09
CA ALA A 57 -5.70 -1.06 -3.08
C ALA A 57 -4.21 -1.38 -3.14
N VAL A 58 -3.37 -0.34 -3.17
CA VAL A 58 -1.92 -0.44 -3.00
C VAL A 58 -1.60 -0.02 -1.57
N VAL A 59 -1.07 -0.95 -0.78
CA VAL A 59 -0.89 -0.78 0.66
C VAL A 59 0.60 -0.72 1.00
N ALA A 60 1.03 0.31 1.73
CA ALA A 60 2.37 0.39 2.30
C ALA A 60 2.28 0.58 3.81
N ALA A 61 2.78 -0.39 4.57
CA ALA A 61 2.71 -0.41 6.02
C ALA A 61 3.85 -1.26 6.61
N GLY A 62 4.18 -1.00 7.88
CA GLY A 62 5.15 -1.79 8.64
C GLY A 62 6.52 -1.15 8.80
N SER A 63 6.87 -0.16 7.96
CA SER A 63 8.17 0.52 8.03
C SER A 63 8.40 1.31 9.34
N ASN A 64 7.32 1.86 9.93
CA ASN A 64 7.39 2.66 11.17
C ASN A 64 7.26 1.83 12.47
N SER A 65 6.91 0.55 12.38
CA SER A 65 6.79 -0.36 13.54
C SER A 65 7.31 -1.77 13.21
N PRO A 66 8.54 -1.94 12.67
CA PRO A 66 8.98 -3.21 12.09
C PRO A 66 9.13 -4.34 13.13
N ALA A 67 9.41 -3.99 14.39
CA ALA A 67 9.56 -4.93 15.49
C ALA A 67 8.28 -5.08 16.35
N SER A 68 7.15 -4.52 15.91
CA SER A 68 5.91 -4.61 16.69
C SER A 68 5.42 -6.07 16.76
N PRO A 69 5.14 -6.61 17.96
CA PRO A 69 4.56 -7.95 18.08
C PRO A 69 3.14 -8.05 17.52
N SER A 70 2.43 -6.92 17.37
CA SER A 70 1.08 -6.88 16.80
C SER A 70 1.04 -6.69 15.29
N LEU A 71 2.20 -6.52 14.63
CA LEU A 71 2.28 -6.14 13.21
C LEU A 71 1.40 -7.00 12.32
N ALA A 72 1.49 -8.33 12.41
CA ALA A 72 0.69 -9.24 11.60
C ALA A 72 -0.83 -9.06 11.81
N ALA A 73 -1.26 -8.84 13.06
CA ALA A 73 -2.66 -8.64 13.40
C ALA A 73 -3.18 -7.31 12.87
N ASP A 74 -2.39 -6.24 12.98
CA ASP A 74 -2.76 -4.91 12.50
C ASP A 74 -2.82 -4.85 10.96
N LEU A 75 -1.88 -5.50 10.26
CA LEU A 75 -1.92 -5.64 8.81
C LEU A 75 -3.15 -6.43 8.33
N SER A 76 -3.52 -7.50 9.04
CA SER A 76 -4.72 -8.28 8.73
C SER A 76 -6.00 -7.45 8.92
N ARG A 77 -6.06 -6.61 9.97
CA ARG A 77 -7.16 -5.66 10.18
C ARG A 77 -7.25 -4.65 9.05
N ILE A 78 -6.12 -4.03 8.67
CA ILE A 78 -6.05 -3.12 7.51
C ILE A 78 -6.61 -3.82 6.26
N ARG A 79 -6.12 -5.04 5.95
CA ARG A 79 -6.54 -5.78 4.76
C ARG A 79 -8.05 -6.01 4.71
N SER A 80 -8.60 -6.48 5.82
CA SER A 80 -10.02 -6.83 5.93
C SER A 80 -10.92 -5.59 5.86
N GLY A 81 -10.53 -4.50 6.50
CA GLY A 81 -11.31 -3.26 6.54
C GLY A 81 -11.33 -2.48 5.22
N LEU A 82 -10.36 -2.69 4.32
CA LEU A 82 -10.35 -2.03 3.01
C LEU A 82 -11.43 -2.55 2.05
N HIS A 83 -11.93 -3.77 2.23
CA HIS A 83 -12.91 -4.40 1.31
C HIS A 83 -12.53 -4.30 -0.19
N ALA A 84 -11.24 -4.21 -0.51
CA ALA A 84 -10.77 -4.11 -1.89
C ALA A 84 -10.77 -5.47 -2.59
N ARG A 85 -11.16 -5.49 -3.86
CA ARG A 85 -11.18 -6.71 -4.71
C ARG A 85 -9.78 -7.26 -4.94
N ARG A 86 -8.79 -6.39 -5.16
CA ARG A 86 -7.37 -6.72 -5.29
C ARG A 86 -6.56 -5.86 -4.33
N VAL A 87 -5.59 -6.45 -3.66
CA VAL A 87 -4.61 -5.72 -2.85
C VAL A 87 -3.19 -6.04 -3.31
N ILE A 88 -2.36 -5.01 -3.36
CA ILE A 88 -0.94 -5.08 -3.67
C ILE A 88 -0.20 -4.47 -2.49
N TRP A 89 0.63 -5.26 -1.82
CA TRP A 89 1.45 -4.81 -0.70
C TRP A 89 2.81 -4.35 -1.19
N LEU A 90 3.25 -3.17 -0.76
CA LEU A 90 4.63 -2.74 -0.90
C LEU A 90 5.42 -3.29 0.29
N LEU A 91 6.33 -4.24 0.03
CA LEU A 91 7.14 -4.82 1.10
C LEU A 91 8.17 -3.78 1.57
N PRO A 92 8.22 -3.45 2.88
CA PRO A 92 9.17 -2.46 3.41
C PRO A 92 10.61 -2.95 3.32
N TYR A 93 11.59 -2.04 3.30
CA TYR A 93 13.02 -2.38 3.30
C TYR A 93 13.46 -3.22 4.52
N ASP A 94 12.83 -3.05 5.68
CA ASP A 94 13.07 -3.93 6.82
C ASP A 94 12.62 -5.36 6.47
N ARG A 95 13.56 -6.30 6.46
CA ARG A 95 13.32 -7.67 5.97
C ARG A 95 12.44 -8.50 6.92
N GLY A 96 12.46 -8.19 8.22
CA GLY A 96 11.58 -8.84 9.19
C GLY A 96 10.12 -8.41 8.98
N ALA A 97 9.90 -7.11 8.86
CA ALA A 97 8.60 -6.55 8.52
C ALA A 97 8.13 -7.03 7.14
N ALA A 98 9.00 -7.09 6.13
CA ALA A 98 8.69 -7.60 4.80
C ALA A 98 8.16 -9.03 4.84
N ALA A 99 8.83 -9.93 5.56
CA ALA A 99 8.38 -11.32 5.70
C ALA A 99 7.00 -11.42 6.40
N ILE A 100 6.70 -10.52 7.33
CA ILE A 100 5.39 -10.46 7.99
C ILE A 100 4.32 -9.95 7.02
N VAL A 101 4.60 -8.87 6.28
CA VAL A 101 3.70 -8.33 5.25
C VAL A 101 3.42 -9.38 4.18
N GLU A 102 4.45 -10.05 3.69
CA GLU A 102 4.32 -11.12 2.70
C GLU A 102 3.44 -12.27 3.20
N ARG A 103 3.63 -12.71 4.45
CA ARG A 103 2.80 -13.77 5.04
C ARG A 103 1.33 -13.38 5.12
N VAL A 104 1.04 -12.13 5.49
CA VAL A 104 -0.33 -11.61 5.49
C VAL A 104 -0.87 -11.58 4.07
N ALA A 105 -0.11 -11.03 3.10
CA ALA A 105 -0.50 -11.01 1.70
C ALA A 105 -0.87 -12.41 1.17
N GLN A 106 -0.02 -13.41 1.46
CA GLN A 106 -0.25 -14.81 1.08
C GLN A 106 -1.57 -15.36 1.66
N SER A 107 -1.90 -15.07 2.92
CA SER A 107 -3.15 -15.54 3.55
C SER A 107 -4.42 -15.00 2.88
N TYR A 108 -4.34 -13.82 2.26
CA TYR A 108 -5.43 -13.20 1.51
C TYR A 108 -5.34 -13.42 0.00
N ARG A 109 -4.31 -14.14 -0.48
CA ARG A 109 -3.97 -14.29 -1.92
C ARG A 109 -3.78 -12.94 -2.60
N ASP A 110 -3.22 -11.99 -1.87
CA ASP A 110 -2.86 -10.67 -2.38
C ASP A 110 -1.52 -10.72 -3.13
N TYR A 111 -1.20 -9.64 -3.84
CA TYR A 111 0.06 -9.47 -4.54
C TYR A 111 1.06 -8.68 -3.69
N VAL A 112 2.34 -8.80 -4.02
CA VAL A 112 3.43 -8.05 -3.38
C VAL A 112 4.33 -7.40 -4.43
N LEU A 113 4.92 -6.26 -4.06
CA LEU A 113 6.02 -5.60 -4.76
C LEU A 113 7.09 -5.26 -3.74
N ASP A 114 8.32 -5.75 -3.91
CA ASP A 114 9.39 -5.54 -2.93
C ASP A 114 10.14 -4.24 -3.18
N LEU A 115 10.13 -3.34 -2.20
CA LEU A 115 10.86 -2.08 -2.30
C LEU A 115 12.38 -2.28 -2.26
N ALA A 116 12.89 -3.40 -1.72
CA ALA A 116 14.33 -3.67 -1.72
C ALA A 116 14.90 -3.96 -3.11
N GLU A 117 14.07 -4.13 -4.13
CA GLU A 117 14.52 -4.14 -5.52
C GLU A 117 14.98 -2.74 -5.99
N LEU A 118 14.66 -1.69 -5.22
CA LEU A 118 15.03 -0.31 -5.52
C LEU A 118 16.17 0.17 -4.61
N PRO A 119 17.05 1.04 -5.13
CA PRO A 119 18.14 1.57 -4.33
C PRO A 119 17.61 2.60 -3.32
N THR A 120 18.24 2.64 -2.13
CA THR A 120 17.87 3.52 -1.01
C THR A 120 19.12 4.01 -0.28
N GLY A 121 19.05 5.22 0.29
CA GLY A 121 20.07 5.76 1.17
C GLY A 121 19.74 5.63 2.66
N ASP A 122 18.45 5.54 3.01
CA ASP A 122 17.97 5.57 4.40
C ASP A 122 17.34 4.24 4.86
N ARG A 123 17.27 3.24 3.97
CA ARG A 123 16.64 1.94 4.21
C ARG A 123 15.15 2.05 4.56
N LEU A 124 14.49 3.12 4.13
CA LEU A 124 13.07 3.37 4.34
C LEU A 124 12.39 3.78 3.03
N HIS A 125 13.03 4.65 2.24
CA HIS A 125 12.48 5.20 1.02
C HIS A 125 13.41 4.89 -0.17
N PRO A 126 12.88 4.49 -1.34
CA PRO A 126 13.67 4.42 -2.55
C PRO A 126 14.16 5.81 -2.95
N HIS A 127 15.32 5.90 -3.60
CA HIS A 127 15.78 7.17 -4.21
C HIS A 127 14.77 7.72 -5.22
N SER A 128 13.98 6.84 -5.84
CA SER A 128 12.90 7.21 -6.74
C SER A 128 11.76 6.18 -6.71
N TYR A 129 10.52 6.66 -6.65
CA TYR A 129 9.31 5.85 -6.74
C TYR A 129 8.89 5.53 -8.19
N ALA A 130 9.63 6.00 -9.20
CA ALA A 130 9.26 5.86 -10.61
C ALA A 130 9.15 4.38 -11.05
N GLY A 131 10.03 3.50 -10.56
CA GLY A 131 9.99 2.06 -10.85
C GLY A 131 8.68 1.42 -10.38
N ILE A 132 8.28 1.66 -9.13
CA ILE A 132 7.00 1.17 -8.59
C ILE A 132 5.82 1.74 -9.38
N ALA A 133 5.81 3.04 -9.66
CA ALA A 133 4.74 3.66 -10.42
C ALA A 133 4.58 3.03 -11.83
N THR A 134 5.68 2.71 -12.49
CA THR A 134 5.67 2.02 -13.79
C THR A 134 5.15 0.59 -13.67
N ALA A 135 5.59 -0.18 -12.68
CA ALA A 135 5.07 -1.53 -12.43
C ALA A 135 3.55 -1.52 -12.19
N LEU A 136 3.06 -0.60 -11.36
CA LEU A 136 1.62 -0.46 -11.07
C LEU A 136 0.80 -0.06 -12.30
N ARG A 137 1.35 0.74 -13.22
CA ARG A 137 0.70 1.03 -14.51
C ARG A 137 0.59 -0.20 -15.38
N HIS A 138 1.66 -0.99 -15.50
CA HIS A 138 1.62 -2.27 -16.22
C HIS A 138 0.59 -3.25 -15.61
N TRP A 139 0.37 -3.19 -14.30
CA TRP A 139 -0.62 -4.01 -13.60
C TRP A 139 -2.05 -3.46 -13.65
N ARG A 140 -2.26 -2.33 -14.34
CA ARG A 140 -3.57 -1.71 -14.62
C ARG A 140 -4.37 -1.50 -13.34
N ILE A 141 -3.77 -0.88 -12.33
CA ILE A 141 -4.45 -0.69 -11.02
C ILE A 141 -5.67 0.24 -11.10
N ALA A 142 -5.70 1.17 -12.04
CA ALA A 142 -6.76 2.16 -12.22
C ALA A 142 -7.90 1.73 -13.18
N GLY A 143 -7.85 0.53 -13.76
CA GLY A 143 -8.90 0.02 -14.64
C GLY A 143 -8.76 0.37 -16.13
N ASP A 144 -7.74 1.14 -16.51
CA ASP A 144 -7.40 1.52 -17.88
C ASP A 144 -6.85 0.35 -18.69
#